data_AF-A0A934TVA9-F1
#
_entry.id   AF-A0A934TVA9-F1
#
_cell.length_a   1.000
_cell.length_b   1.000
_cell.length_c   1.000
_cell.angle_alpha   90.00
_cell.angle_beta   90.00
_cell.angle_gamma   90.00
#
_symmetry.space_group_name_H-M   'P 1'
#
loop_
_entity.id
_entity.type
_entity.pdbx_description
1 polymer ?
#
loop_
_entity_poly.entity_id
_entity_poly.type
_entity_poly.pdbx_seq_one_letter_code
_entity_poly.pdbx_strand_id
1 'polypeptide(L)'
;MGAIMGMLNMLLGKRDASGKPRSSRTPANSTQFVASQSPAMSNSQTAIRKDLLKLVLRETLTRNGVPQNWLATDMLRTTSPRREHGIHVRFLVRAWEPRLLEHGPAFEQEFMQRLLLLDPKAAEWLMGFSWQFAMQDQRKFPPLPHPGSWTAPREAPARPAEARNTKPGDIIEGPLTLPKAAEDVRADLERLLAARDDDMKRHSKGGDNFAATRPATL
;
A
#
# COMPACT_ATOMS: atom_id res chain seq x y z
N MET A 1 43.53 61.75 -10.85
CA MET A 1 43.72 60.43 -10.21
C MET A 1 43.05 59.38 -11.09
N GLY A 2 43.73 58.23 -11.28
CA GLY A 2 43.54 57.22 -12.34
C GLY A 2 42.11 56.70 -12.56
N ALA A 3 41.69 56.25 -13.75
CA ALA A 3 42.28 55.32 -14.72
C ALA A 3 42.01 53.82 -14.39
N ILE A 4 41.49 53.11 -15.42
CA ILE A 4 41.55 51.64 -15.68
C ILE A 4 40.40 50.85 -15.00
N MET A 5 39.58 49.99 -15.65
CA MET A 5 39.72 49.03 -16.76
C MET A 5 38.30 48.77 -17.33
N GLY A 6 37.97 48.82 -18.62
CA GLY A 6 38.31 47.84 -19.67
C GLY A 6 37.45 46.56 -19.50
N MET A 7 36.66 46.03 -20.45
CA MET A 7 37.01 45.68 -21.83
C MET A 7 35.85 44.94 -22.54
N LEU A 8 35.72 45.14 -23.85
CA LEU A 8 35.29 44.16 -24.89
C LEU A 8 33.78 43.93 -25.16
N ASN A 9 33.24 44.90 -25.91
CA ASN A 9 32.59 44.71 -27.21
C ASN A 9 32.67 43.29 -27.82
N MET A 10 31.56 42.55 -27.89
CA MET A 10 31.37 41.56 -28.96
C MET A 10 29.90 41.17 -29.16
N LEU A 11 29.44 41.47 -30.38
CA LEU A 11 28.49 40.72 -31.20
C LEU A 11 26.99 40.78 -30.85
N LEU A 12 26.41 41.93 -31.17
CA LEU A 12 25.30 41.96 -32.13
C LEU A 12 25.63 41.04 -33.32
N GLY A 13 25.05 39.85 -33.33
CA GLY A 13 25.17 38.86 -34.39
C GLY A 13 23.83 38.66 -35.09
N LYS A 14 23.59 39.44 -36.14
CA LYS A 14 22.61 39.16 -37.20
C LYS A 14 23.25 38.16 -38.19
N ARG A 15 22.54 37.07 -38.53
CA ARG A 15 22.54 36.44 -39.88
C ARG A 15 21.52 35.29 -40.00
N ASP A 16 20.51 35.56 -40.80
CA ASP A 16 19.95 34.81 -41.95
C ASP A 16 19.53 33.33 -41.86
N ALA A 17 18.24 33.16 -42.18
CA ALA A 17 17.63 32.21 -43.10
C ALA A 17 17.81 30.68 -42.97
N SER A 18 16.65 30.02 -43.12
CA SER A 18 16.39 28.61 -43.49
C SER A 18 16.37 27.57 -42.36
N GLY A 19 15.17 27.04 -42.09
CA GLY A 19 14.98 25.89 -41.22
C GLY A 19 13.53 25.70 -40.79
N LYS A 20 12.76 24.90 -41.56
CA LYS A 20 11.43 24.40 -41.16
C LYS A 20 11.46 23.86 -39.73
N PRO A 21 10.50 24.21 -38.84
CA PRO A 21 10.44 23.59 -37.54
C PRO A 21 9.98 22.13 -37.66
N ARG A 22 10.79 21.26 -37.04
CA ARG A 22 10.54 19.84 -36.82
C ARG A 22 9.22 19.62 -36.09
N SER A 23 8.45 18.67 -36.60
CA SER A 23 7.35 17.97 -35.92
C SER A 23 7.71 17.67 -34.46
N SER A 24 7.08 18.40 -33.53
CA SER A 24 7.07 18.05 -32.12
C SER A 24 6.01 16.98 -31.90
N ARG A 25 6.48 15.74 -31.76
CA ARG A 25 5.71 14.66 -31.16
C ARG A 25 5.21 15.12 -29.78
N THR A 26 3.90 15.16 -29.62
CA THR A 26 3.20 15.31 -28.34
C THR A 26 3.55 14.13 -27.42
N PRO A 27 4.10 14.35 -26.21
CA PRO A 27 3.95 13.37 -25.15
C PRO A 27 2.63 13.59 -24.40
N ALA A 28 2.08 12.44 -24.03
CA ALA A 28 0.88 12.17 -23.27
C ALA A 28 0.40 13.21 -22.23
N ASN A 29 -0.93 13.31 -22.15
CA ASN A 29 -1.72 13.83 -21.04
C ASN A 29 -1.02 13.64 -19.69
N SER A 30 -0.40 14.72 -19.20
CA SER A 30 0.10 14.82 -17.85
C SER A 30 -0.75 15.87 -17.16
N THR A 31 -1.50 15.45 -16.14
CA THR A 31 -2.17 16.35 -15.19
C THR A 31 -1.09 17.18 -14.50
N GLN A 32 -0.81 18.36 -15.04
CA GLN A 32 0.21 19.25 -14.51
C GLN A 32 -0.33 19.92 -13.24
N PHE A 33 0.25 19.56 -12.09
CA PHE A 33 0.06 20.27 -10.84
C PHE A 33 0.93 21.52 -10.86
N VAL A 34 0.39 22.60 -11.42
CA VAL A 34 1.08 23.90 -11.47
C VAL A 34 0.94 24.58 -10.12
N ALA A 35 2.03 24.68 -9.36
CA ALA A 35 2.12 25.57 -8.21
C ALA A 35 2.30 27.02 -8.69
N SER A 36 1.33 27.60 -9.40
CA SER A 36 1.38 29.00 -9.82
C SER A 36 -0.01 29.62 -10.05
N GLN A 37 -0.15 30.79 -9.46
CA GLN A 37 -1.25 31.75 -9.51
C GLN A 37 -2.01 31.75 -10.86
N SER A 38 -3.30 31.42 -10.82
CA SER A 38 -4.22 31.44 -11.99
C SER A 38 -5.52 32.17 -11.63
N PRO A 39 -6.19 32.85 -12.58
CA PRO A 39 -7.21 33.85 -12.28
C PRO A 39 -8.60 33.28 -11.95
N ALA A 40 -9.26 33.98 -11.02
CA ALA A 40 -10.72 34.14 -10.83
C ALA A 40 -11.59 32.96 -10.35
N MET A 41 -11.09 32.13 -9.43
CA MET A 41 -11.94 31.85 -8.25
C MET A 41 -11.63 32.94 -7.25
N SER A 42 -12.63 33.63 -6.70
CA SER A 42 -12.40 34.52 -5.56
C SER A 42 -11.54 33.77 -4.54
N ASN A 43 -10.40 34.34 -4.15
CA ASN A 43 -9.54 33.74 -3.15
C ASN A 43 -10.33 33.39 -1.87
N SER A 44 -11.42 34.12 -1.60
CA SER A 44 -12.35 33.80 -0.51
C SER A 44 -13.08 32.47 -0.70
N GLN A 45 -13.62 32.16 -1.87
CA GLN A 45 -14.33 30.89 -2.11
C GLN A 45 -13.39 29.69 -1.99
N THR A 46 -12.18 29.79 -2.54
CA THR A 46 -11.20 28.72 -2.37
C THR A 46 -10.78 28.58 -0.90
N ALA A 47 -10.62 29.67 -0.16
CA ALA A 47 -10.32 29.61 1.27
C ALA A 47 -11.42 28.90 2.06
N ILE A 48 -12.69 29.24 1.80
CA ILE A 48 -13.86 28.59 2.43
C ILE A 48 -13.86 27.09 2.13
N ARG A 49 -13.68 26.68 0.87
CA ARG A 49 -13.63 25.25 0.49
C ARG A 49 -12.47 24.53 1.19
N LYS A 50 -11.30 25.18 1.30
CA LYS A 50 -10.16 24.61 2.02
C LYS A 50 -10.45 24.43 3.50
N ASP A 51 -11.11 25.38 4.14
CA ASP A 51 -11.46 25.27 5.56
C ASP A 51 -12.56 24.25 5.80
N LEU A 52 -13.53 24.12 4.87
CA LEU A 52 -14.50 23.03 4.86
C LEU A 52 -13.81 21.66 4.78
N LEU A 53 -12.85 21.50 3.86
CA LEU A 53 -12.10 20.25 3.72
C LEU A 53 -11.31 19.91 5.00
N LYS A 54 -10.70 20.90 5.66
CA LYS A 54 -10.02 20.69 6.95
C LYS A 54 -11.00 20.28 8.05
N LEU A 55 -12.19 20.90 8.07
CA LEU A 55 -13.25 20.57 9.02
C LEU A 55 -13.70 19.12 8.83
N VAL A 56 -14.01 18.73 7.59
CA VAL A 56 -14.41 17.36 7.25
C VAL A 56 -13.31 16.38 7.65
N LEU A 57 -12.05 16.66 7.31
CA LEU A 57 -10.92 15.81 7.71
C LEU A 57 -10.91 15.60 9.22
N ARG A 58 -10.94 16.70 9.98
CA ARG A 58 -10.90 16.66 11.44
C ARG A 58 -12.06 15.84 12.01
N GLU A 59 -13.25 15.99 11.45
CA GLU A 59 -14.44 15.26 11.89
C GLU A 59 -14.34 13.77 11.55
N THR A 60 -13.93 13.40 10.33
CA THR A 60 -13.72 12.02 9.91
C THR A 60 -12.68 11.33 10.80
N LEU A 61 -11.55 11.99 11.08
CA LEU A 61 -10.52 11.45 11.97
C LEU A 61 -11.05 11.24 13.39
N THR A 62 -11.74 12.25 13.93
CA THR A 62 -12.26 12.20 15.31
C THR A 62 -13.31 11.11 15.49
N ARG A 63 -14.22 10.94 14.53
CA ARG A 63 -15.29 9.93 14.61
C ARG A 63 -14.78 8.49 14.47
N ASN A 64 -13.71 8.28 13.71
CA ASN A 64 -13.09 6.97 13.54
C ASN A 64 -11.98 6.67 14.57
N GLY A 65 -11.76 7.57 15.53
CA GLY A 65 -10.73 7.41 16.55
C GLY A 65 -9.30 7.46 16.00
N VAL A 66 -9.09 8.06 14.82
CA VAL A 66 -7.77 8.21 14.21
C VAL A 66 -7.10 9.47 14.79
N PRO A 67 -5.89 9.38 15.35
CA PRO A 67 -5.17 10.53 15.87
C PRO A 67 -4.94 11.63 14.82
N GLN A 68 -5.23 12.88 15.16
CA GLN A 68 -5.13 14.01 14.22
C GLN A 68 -3.71 14.30 13.73
N ASN A 69 -2.69 13.89 14.49
CA ASN A 69 -1.29 14.05 14.10
C ASN A 69 -0.82 13.00 13.08
N TRP A 70 -1.60 11.94 12.81
CA TRP A 70 -1.23 10.88 11.87
C TRP A 70 -1.50 11.25 10.42
N LEU A 71 -2.51 12.08 10.16
CA LEU A 71 -2.92 12.46 8.81
C LEU A 71 -3.09 13.98 8.73
N ALA A 72 -2.45 14.60 7.75
CA ALA A 72 -2.70 15.99 7.39
C ALA A 72 -3.26 16.08 5.97
N THR A 73 -3.80 17.23 5.58
CA THR A 73 -4.24 17.49 4.21
C THR A 73 -3.46 18.64 3.60
N ASP A 74 -2.98 18.42 2.39
CA ASP A 74 -2.51 19.45 1.48
C ASP A 74 -3.53 19.64 0.35
N MET A 75 -3.76 20.88 -0.06
CA MET A 75 -4.85 21.24 -0.96
C MET A 75 -4.29 21.97 -2.17
N LEU A 76 -4.10 21.20 -3.22
CA LEU A 76 -3.52 21.65 -4.47
C LEU A 76 -4.63 22.22 -5.34
N ARG A 77 -4.36 23.38 -5.95
CA ARG A 77 -5.24 23.87 -7.02
C ARG A 77 -4.88 23.10 -8.28
N THR A 78 -5.89 22.55 -8.95
CA THR A 78 -5.73 21.84 -10.21
C THR A 78 -6.66 22.45 -11.24
N THR A 79 -6.22 22.47 -12.49
CA THR A 79 -7.06 22.77 -13.64
C THR A 79 -7.39 21.46 -14.34
N SER A 80 -8.68 21.20 -14.57
CA SER A 80 -9.10 20.04 -15.34
C SER A 80 -8.76 20.24 -16.83
N PRO A 81 -8.74 19.17 -17.65
CA PRO A 81 -8.59 19.27 -19.10
C PRO A 81 -9.70 20.10 -19.76
N ARG A 82 -10.88 20.17 -19.12
CA ARG A 82 -12.01 21.03 -19.49
C ARG A 82 -11.85 22.49 -19.04
N ARG A 83 -10.69 22.85 -18.49
CA ARG A 83 -10.37 24.16 -17.90
C ARG A 83 -11.20 24.53 -16.67
N GLU A 84 -11.75 23.54 -15.97
CA GLU A 84 -12.44 23.78 -14.71
C GLU A 84 -11.42 23.84 -13.58
N HIS A 85 -11.47 24.91 -12.78
CA HIS A 85 -10.60 25.07 -11.63
C HIS A 85 -11.18 24.33 -10.43
N GLY A 86 -10.41 23.39 -9.90
CA GLY A 86 -10.82 22.58 -8.77
C GLY A 86 -9.73 22.41 -7.72
N ILE A 87 -10.08 21.71 -6.65
CA ILE A 87 -9.17 21.37 -5.55
C ILE A 87 -8.89 19.88 -5.62
N HIS A 88 -7.61 19.52 -5.60
CA HIS A 88 -7.14 18.16 -5.38
C HIS A 88 -6.70 18.02 -3.93
N VAL A 89 -7.26 17.05 -3.22
CA VAL A 89 -6.93 16.79 -1.82
C VAL A 89 -5.81 15.76 -1.75
N ARG A 90 -4.72 16.11 -1.08
CA ARG A 90 -3.62 15.20 -0.84
C ARG A 90 -3.52 14.88 0.65
N PHE A 91 -3.78 13.63 1.02
CA PHE A 91 -3.60 13.15 2.38
C PHE A 91 -2.11 12.87 2.63
N LEU A 92 -1.56 13.56 3.63
CA LEU A 92 -0.17 13.43 4.09
C LEU A 92 -0.13 12.51 5.30
N VAL A 93 0.29 11.27 5.09
CA VAL A 93 0.47 10.26 6.14
C VAL A 93 1.76 10.56 6.89
N ARG A 94 1.65 10.91 8.17
CA ARG A 94 2.75 11.32 9.07
C ARG A 94 3.17 10.22 10.05
N ALA A 95 2.35 9.20 10.22
CA ALA A 95 2.65 8.03 11.04
C ALA A 95 2.31 6.75 10.28
N TRP A 96 3.16 5.74 10.40
CA TRP A 96 2.93 4.43 9.83
C TRP A 96 2.04 3.63 10.78
N GLU A 97 0.81 3.35 10.36
CA GLU A 97 -0.08 2.41 11.00
C GLU A 97 -0.73 1.53 9.92
N PRO A 98 -0.47 0.22 9.87
CA PRO A 98 -0.98 -0.66 8.82
C PRO A 98 -2.50 -0.62 8.66
N ARG A 99 -3.22 -0.55 9.79
CA ARG A 99 -4.70 -0.46 9.82
C ARG A 99 -5.23 0.77 9.08
N LEU A 100 -4.52 1.90 9.16
CA LEU A 100 -4.91 3.12 8.47
C LEU A 100 -4.81 2.95 6.93
N LEU A 101 -3.82 2.20 6.46
CA LEU A 101 -3.61 1.97 5.02
C LEU A 101 -4.55 0.91 4.47
N GLU A 102 -4.80 -0.14 5.25
CA GLU A 102 -5.82 -1.14 4.94
C GLU A 102 -7.21 -0.51 4.79
N HIS A 103 -7.51 0.52 5.59
CA HIS A 103 -8.80 1.22 5.56
C HIS A 103 -8.76 2.54 4.79
N GLY A 104 -7.68 2.84 4.05
CA GLY A 104 -7.53 4.08 3.29
C GLY A 104 -8.70 4.36 2.32
N PRO A 105 -9.12 3.39 1.49
CA PRO A 105 -10.27 3.57 0.60
C PRO A 105 -11.58 3.83 1.34
N ALA A 106 -11.82 3.15 2.46
CA ALA A 106 -13.02 3.36 3.27
C ALA A 106 -13.02 4.76 3.92
N PHE A 107 -11.85 5.21 4.39
CA PHE A 107 -11.67 6.56 4.91
C PHE A 107 -11.97 7.63 3.85
N GLU A 108 -11.49 7.44 2.62
CA GLU A 108 -11.75 8.36 1.50
C GLU A 108 -13.24 8.43 1.16
N GLN A 109 -13.94 7.28 1.15
CA GLN A 109 -15.38 7.22 0.93
C GLN A 109 -16.15 7.97 2.03
N GLU A 110 -15.81 7.75 3.29
CA GLU A 110 -16.48 8.42 4.41
C GLU A 110 -16.21 9.93 4.41
N PHE A 111 -14.97 10.34 4.11
CA PHE A 111 -14.62 11.73 3.91
C PHE A 111 -15.48 12.37 2.81
N MET A 112 -15.60 11.70 1.65
CA MET A 112 -16.39 12.20 0.54
C MET A 112 -17.88 12.29 0.88
N GLN A 113 -18.43 11.27 1.55
CA GLN A 113 -19.83 11.26 2.00
C GLN A 113 -20.11 12.44 2.92
N ARG A 114 -19.24 12.70 3.91
CA ARG A 114 -19.37 13.83 4.83
C ARG A 114 -19.22 15.18 4.13
N LEU A 115 -18.30 15.28 3.17
CA LEU A 115 -18.14 16.49 2.37
C LEU A 115 -19.41 16.80 1.59
N LEU A 116 -20.01 15.80 0.93
CA LEU A 116 -21.24 15.98 0.16
C LEU A 116 -22.46 16.32 1.03
N LEU A 117 -22.47 15.89 2.30
CA LEU A 117 -23.51 16.28 3.25
C LEU A 117 -23.43 17.77 3.63
N LEU A 118 -22.23 18.35 3.66
CA LEU A 118 -22.03 19.76 4.01
C LEU A 118 -22.06 20.69 2.78
N ASP A 119 -21.54 20.23 1.65
CA ASP A 119 -21.56 20.92 0.37
C ASP A 119 -21.92 19.94 -0.77
N PRO A 120 -23.20 19.88 -1.18
CA PRO A 120 -23.63 19.02 -2.29
C PRO A 120 -22.96 19.36 -3.63
N LYS A 121 -22.43 20.59 -3.79
CA LYS A 121 -21.71 21.01 -5.01
C LYS A 121 -20.24 20.59 -4.99
N ALA A 122 -19.78 19.90 -3.95
CA ALA A 122 -18.40 19.43 -3.85
C ALA A 122 -17.96 18.57 -5.05
N ALA A 123 -18.87 17.79 -5.63
CA ALA A 123 -18.59 17.00 -6.83
C ALA A 123 -18.19 17.83 -8.05
N GLU A 124 -18.59 19.10 -8.13
CA GLU A 124 -18.28 19.99 -9.26
C GLU A 124 -16.87 20.59 -9.17
N TRP A 125 -16.30 20.67 -7.97
CA TRP A 125 -15.02 21.35 -7.75
C TRP A 125 -13.93 20.49 -7.14
N LEU A 126 -14.25 19.34 -6.55
CA LEU A 126 -13.28 18.40 -6.05
C LEU A 126 -12.78 17.52 -7.19
N MET A 127 -11.48 17.58 -7.47
CA MET A 127 -10.87 16.88 -8.61
C MET A 127 -10.42 15.45 -8.28
N GLY A 128 -10.32 15.13 -6.99
CA GLY A 128 -9.95 13.81 -6.51
C GLY A 128 -9.04 13.85 -5.29
N PHE A 129 -8.53 12.66 -4.98
CA PHE A 129 -7.70 12.40 -3.81
C PHE A 129 -6.35 11.83 -4.21
N SER A 130 -5.32 12.09 -3.41
CA SER A 130 -4.05 11.39 -3.48
C SER A 130 -3.49 11.16 -2.08
N TRP A 131 -2.67 10.13 -1.96
CA TRP A 131 -1.99 9.77 -0.72
C TRP A 131 -0.49 9.98 -0.88
N GLN A 132 0.11 10.62 0.11
CA GLN A 132 1.55 10.84 0.18
C GLN A 132 2.06 10.47 1.57
N PHE A 133 3.11 9.67 1.62
CA PHE A 133 3.77 9.27 2.85
C PHE A 133 4.84 10.30 3.21
N ALA A 134 4.53 11.18 4.17
CA ALA A 134 5.35 12.30 4.63
C ALA A 134 5.90 12.05 6.04
N MET A 135 6.52 10.88 6.22
CA MET A 135 7.11 10.44 7.49
C MET A 135 8.61 10.75 7.54
N GLN A 136 9.09 11.19 8.70
CA GLN A 136 10.53 11.44 8.92
C GLN A 136 11.30 10.15 9.23
N ASP A 137 10.64 9.17 9.86
CA ASP A 137 11.25 7.90 10.25
C ASP A 137 10.77 6.76 9.34
N GLN A 138 11.64 6.34 8.41
CA GLN A 138 11.36 5.28 7.43
C GLN A 138 11.66 3.86 7.95
N ARG A 139 12.16 3.72 9.19
CA ARG A 139 12.60 2.41 9.72
C ARG A 139 11.46 1.49 10.15
N LYS A 140 10.22 2.00 10.13
CA LYS A 140 9.02 1.29 10.61
C LYS A 140 8.29 0.51 9.50
N PHE A 141 8.81 0.52 8.27
CA PHE A 141 8.18 -0.17 7.16
C PHE A 141 8.58 -1.64 7.16
N PRO A 142 7.62 -2.57 7.02
CA PRO A 142 7.96 -3.96 6.77
C PRO A 142 8.71 -4.07 5.43
N PRO A 143 9.67 -5.00 5.30
CA PRO A 143 10.29 -5.29 4.01
C PRO A 143 9.24 -5.75 3.00
N LEU A 144 9.50 -5.53 1.72
CA LEU A 144 8.63 -6.06 0.67
C LEU A 144 8.56 -7.57 0.80
N PRO A 145 7.35 -8.15 0.73
CA PRO A 145 7.20 -9.58 0.83
C PRO A 145 7.74 -10.25 -0.44
N HIS A 146 8.03 -11.54 -0.35
CA HIS A 146 8.51 -12.32 -1.49
C HIS A 146 7.54 -12.19 -2.68
N PRO A 147 7.99 -12.03 -3.94
CA PRO A 147 7.08 -11.80 -5.08
C PRO A 147 5.97 -12.84 -5.23
N GLY A 148 6.23 -14.10 -4.88
CA GLY A 148 5.21 -15.16 -4.91
C GLY A 148 4.08 -15.01 -3.88
N SER A 149 4.23 -14.17 -2.85
CA SER A 149 3.19 -13.99 -1.82
C SER A 149 2.06 -13.05 -2.25
N TRP A 150 2.25 -12.22 -3.29
CA TRP A 150 1.23 -11.28 -3.75
C TRP A 150 0.00 -12.00 -4.33
N THR A 151 0.21 -13.17 -4.93
CA THR A 151 -0.84 -13.99 -5.57
C THR A 151 -1.10 -15.30 -4.85
N ALA A 152 -0.33 -15.59 -3.79
CA ALA A 152 -0.56 -16.77 -2.97
C ALA A 152 -1.97 -16.69 -2.36
N PRO A 153 -2.74 -17.79 -2.36
CA PRO A 153 -4.02 -17.84 -1.67
C PRO A 153 -3.84 -17.41 -0.22
N ARG A 154 -4.50 -16.31 0.17
CA ARG A 154 -4.45 -15.83 1.55
C ARG A 154 -5.14 -16.87 2.42
N GLU A 155 -4.39 -17.48 3.32
CA GLU A 155 -4.96 -18.38 4.32
C GLU A 155 -5.98 -17.58 5.14
N ALA A 156 -7.23 -18.04 5.13
CA ALA A 156 -8.29 -17.35 5.84
C ALA A 156 -7.89 -17.29 7.33
N PRO A 157 -8.05 -16.13 8.00
CA PRO A 157 -7.76 -16.06 9.43
C PRO A 157 -8.56 -17.15 10.12
N ALA A 158 -7.87 -18.01 10.88
CA ALA A 158 -8.51 -19.05 11.66
C ALA A 158 -9.62 -18.38 12.49
N ARG A 159 -10.87 -18.72 12.18
CA ARG A 159 -12.02 -18.28 12.97
C ARG A 159 -11.67 -18.62 14.42
N PRO A 160 -11.68 -17.66 15.36
CA PRO A 160 -11.48 -18.00 16.76
C PRO A 160 -12.48 -19.10 17.07
N ALA A 161 -11.96 -20.28 17.43
CA ALA A 161 -12.80 -21.38 17.85
C ALA A 161 -13.68 -20.81 18.94
N GLU A 162 -14.98 -20.65 18.64
CA GLU A 162 -15.96 -20.29 19.63
C GLU A 162 -15.68 -21.21 20.81
N ALA A 163 -15.29 -20.62 21.95
CA ALA A 163 -15.06 -21.36 23.15
C ALA A 163 -16.38 -22.06 23.44
N ARG A 164 -16.48 -23.32 22.99
CA ARG A 164 -17.58 -24.21 23.33
C ARG A 164 -17.59 -24.17 24.84
N ASN A 165 -18.64 -23.59 25.37
CA ASN A 165 -18.86 -23.48 26.79
C ASN A 165 -19.07 -24.92 27.26
N THR A 166 -17.97 -25.63 27.53
CA THR A 166 -18.00 -26.99 28.04
C THR A 166 -18.48 -26.88 29.47
N LYS A 167 -19.81 -26.94 29.62
CA LYS A 167 -20.40 -27.42 30.86
C LYS A 167 -19.73 -28.77 31.16
N PRO A 168 -19.29 -29.02 32.40
CA PRO A 168 -18.69 -30.29 32.76
C PRO A 168 -19.79 -31.36 32.65
N GLY A 169 -19.80 -32.11 31.54
CA GLY A 169 -20.77 -33.18 31.31
C GLY A 169 -21.16 -33.45 29.86
N ASP A 170 -20.81 -32.60 28.90
CA ASP A 170 -21.18 -32.88 27.50
C ASP A 170 -20.16 -33.81 26.83
N ILE A 171 -20.55 -35.07 26.84
CA ILE A 171 -19.95 -36.19 26.11
C ILE A 171 -19.92 -35.83 24.63
N ILE A 172 -18.73 -35.82 24.03
CA ILE A 172 -18.58 -35.66 22.59
C ILE A 172 -19.10 -36.95 21.92
N GLU A 173 -20.32 -36.91 21.38
CA GLU A 173 -20.81 -37.89 20.41
C GLU A 173 -20.05 -37.71 19.08
N GLY A 174 -18.90 -38.35 19.00
CA GLY A 174 -18.15 -38.64 17.79
C GLY A 174 -17.33 -39.89 18.08
N PRO A 175 -17.19 -40.86 17.15
CA PRO A 175 -16.60 -42.16 17.49
C PRO A 175 -15.11 -42.05 17.87
N LEU A 176 -14.83 -41.88 19.16
CA LEU A 176 -13.53 -42.17 19.76
C LEU A 176 -13.57 -43.62 20.24
N THR A 177 -13.15 -44.55 19.38
CA THR A 177 -12.43 -45.72 19.88
C THR A 177 -11.06 -45.18 20.33
N LEU A 178 -10.69 -45.19 21.61
CA LEU A 178 -10.28 -46.37 22.39
C LEU A 178 -10.18 -45.99 23.88
N PRO A 179 -10.33 -46.97 24.79
CA PRO A 179 -9.14 -47.30 25.57
C PRO A 179 -8.85 -48.80 25.44
N LYS A 180 -7.90 -49.14 24.58
CA LYS A 180 -7.21 -50.43 24.67
C LYS A 180 -6.28 -50.37 25.87
N ALA A 181 -6.22 -51.44 26.66
CA ALA A 181 -5.38 -51.51 27.85
C ALA A 181 -3.92 -51.19 27.46
N ALA A 182 -3.14 -50.60 28.37
CA ALA A 182 -1.76 -50.18 28.09
C ALA A 182 -0.89 -51.31 27.51
N GLU A 183 -1.22 -52.57 27.82
CA GLU A 183 -0.56 -53.76 27.27
C GLU A 183 -0.86 -53.97 25.77
N ASP A 184 -2.08 -53.71 25.32
CA ASP A 184 -2.46 -53.84 23.90
C ASP A 184 -1.76 -52.78 23.04
N VAL A 185 -1.61 -51.56 23.57
CA VAL A 185 -0.88 -50.48 22.89
C VAL A 185 0.60 -50.82 22.78
N ARG A 186 1.17 -51.43 23.83
CA ARG A 186 2.58 -51.85 23.82
C ARG A 186 2.83 -52.97 22.81
N ALA A 187 1.96 -53.97 22.74
CA ALA A 187 2.07 -55.05 21.78
C ALA A 187 1.93 -54.55 20.32
N ASP A 188 1.05 -53.58 20.08
CA ASP A 188 0.88 -52.99 18.75
C ASP A 188 2.10 -52.16 18.32
N LEU A 189 2.69 -51.39 19.25
CA LEU A 189 3.93 -50.65 19.00
C LEU A 189 5.12 -51.58 18.69
N GLU A 190 5.25 -52.69 19.43
CA GLU A 190 6.32 -53.66 19.21
C GLU A 190 6.18 -54.33 17.82
N ARG A 191 4.94 -54.61 17.39
CA ARG A 191 4.65 -55.11 16.05
C ARG A 191 5.03 -54.11 14.95
N LEU A 192 4.73 -52.83 15.15
CA LEU A 192 5.07 -51.79 14.19
C LEU A 192 6.59 -51.56 14.08
N LEU A 193 7.31 -51.65 15.21
CA LEU A 193 8.77 -51.53 15.22
C LEU A 193 9.44 -52.72 14.53
N ALA A 194 8.96 -53.94 14.77
CA ALA A 194 9.49 -55.13 14.09
C ALA A 194 9.29 -55.07 12.56
N ALA A 195 8.12 -54.58 12.11
CA ALA A 195 7.85 -54.41 10.68
C ALA A 195 8.79 -53.38 10.02
N ARG A 196 9.11 -52.29 10.73
CA ARG A 196 10.05 -51.27 10.26
C ARG A 196 11.48 -51.81 10.15
N ASP A 197 11.93 -52.58 11.14
CA ASP A 197 13.27 -53.14 11.15
C ASP A 197 13.48 -54.17 10.03
N ASP A 198 12.45 -54.95 9.72
CA ASP A 198 12.47 -55.87 8.57
C ASP A 198 12.50 -55.11 7.23
N ASP A 199 11.79 -53.99 7.11
CA ASP A 199 11.81 -53.16 5.91
C ASP A 199 13.17 -52.46 5.72
N MET A 200 13.80 -52.00 6.80
CA MET A 200 15.17 -51.45 6.79
C MET A 200 16.20 -52.49 6.38
N LYS A 201 16.09 -53.74 6.86
CA LYS A 201 16.96 -54.85 6.44
C LYS A 201 16.74 -55.28 4.99
N ARG A 202 15.52 -55.12 4.45
CA ARG A 202 15.23 -55.35 3.02
C ARG A 202 15.86 -54.27 2.15
N HIS A 203 15.78 -53.01 2.59
CA HIS A 203 16.39 -51.89 1.87
C HIS A 203 17.93 -51.89 1.96
N SER A 204 18.53 -52.41 3.02
CA SER A 204 20.00 -52.55 3.11
C SER A 204 20.59 -53.66 2.23
N LYS A 205 19.76 -54.52 1.62
CA LYS A 205 20.19 -55.58 0.68
C LYS A 205 19.92 -55.25 -0.79
N GLY A 206 19.25 -54.14 -1.09
CA GLY A 206 19.06 -53.61 -2.45
C GLY A 206 20.06 -52.49 -2.70
N GLY A 207 21.10 -52.78 -3.49
CA GLY A 207 22.31 -51.97 -3.62
C GLY A 207 22.10 -50.46 -3.86
N ASP A 208 22.95 -49.69 -3.17
CA ASP A 208 23.17 -48.26 -3.37
C ASP A 208 23.50 -47.94 -4.85
N ASN A 209 22.53 -47.39 -5.57
CA ASN A 209 22.74 -46.78 -6.89
C ASN A 209 22.70 -45.24 -6.80
N PHE A 210 23.31 -44.66 -5.76
CA PHE A 210 23.59 -43.24 -5.73
C PHE A 210 24.97 -42.99 -6.35
N ALA A 211 25.01 -42.66 -7.64
CA ALA A 211 26.27 -42.27 -8.28
C ALA A 211 26.77 -40.94 -7.69
N ALA A 212 28.05 -40.89 -7.31
CA ALA A 212 28.69 -39.68 -6.78
C ALA A 212 28.68 -38.55 -7.83
N THR A 213 28.10 -37.41 -7.46
CA THR A 213 28.05 -36.21 -8.31
C THR A 213 29.46 -35.74 -8.65
N ARG A 214 29.83 -35.80 -9.93
CA ARG A 214 31.09 -35.22 -10.42
C ARG A 214 30.85 -33.79 -10.88
N PRO A 215 31.72 -32.82 -10.51
CA PRO A 215 31.61 -31.46 -11.01
C PRO A 215 31.92 -31.42 -12.52
N ALA A 216 31.15 -30.60 -13.24
CA ALA A 216 31.34 -30.38 -14.67
C ALA A 216 32.66 -29.62 -14.92
N THR A 217 33.51 -30.17 -15.78
CA THR A 217 34.75 -29.53 -16.24
C THR A 217 34.42 -28.41 -17.24
N LEU A 218 35.06 -27.26 -17.04
CA LEU A 218 34.99 -26.06 -17.89
C LEU A 218 35.54 -26.31 -19.31
#